data_AF-A0A7W0SEV4-F1
#
_entry.id   AF-A0A7W0SEV4-F1
#
_cell.length_a   1.000
_cell.length_b   1.000
_cell.length_c   1.000
_cell.angle_alpha   90.00
_cell.angle_beta   90.00
_cell.angle_gamma   90.00
#
_symmetry.space_group_name_H-M   'P 1'
#
loop_
_entity.id
_entity.type
_entity.pdbx_description
1 polymer ?
#
loop_
_entity_poly.entity_id
_entity_poly.type
_entity_poly.pdbx_seq_one_letter_code
_entity_poly.pdbx_strand_id
1 'polypeptide(L)' 'MREILGLDTLVAEMVTGLGLALVVGNVLAWRKHRQGQRPPGVEGEFRLGRVRFLILVGVLMTIWGVGSLIVGPT' A
#
# COMPACT_ATOMS: atom_id res chain seq x y z
N MET A 1 12.35 8.85 24.98
CA MET A 1 13.23 7.92 24.22
C MET A 1 12.71 7.62 22.81
N ARG A 2 11.40 7.39 22.58
CA ARG A 2 10.84 7.18 21.23
C ARG A 2 10.97 8.41 20.30
N GLU A 3 10.69 9.61 20.83
CA GLU A 3 10.94 10.89 20.13
C GLU A 3 12.43 11.14 19.82
N ILE A 4 13.34 10.81 20.74
CA ILE A 4 14.79 11.03 20.55
C ILE A 4 15.35 10.22 19.37
N LEU A 5 14.74 9.07 19.05
CA LEU A 5 15.12 8.21 17.93
C LEU A 5 14.28 8.44 16.67
N GLY A 6 13.32 9.38 16.69
CA GLY A 6 12.42 9.66 15.56
C GLY A 6 11.56 8.46 15.12
N LEU A 7 11.35 7.48 16.01
CA LEU A 7 10.72 6.20 15.65
C LEU A 7 9.26 6.35 15.23
N ASP A 8 8.55 7.32 15.79
CA ASP A 8 7.14 7.55 15.46
C ASP A 8 6.99 8.09 14.03
N THR A 9 7.87 9.00 13.61
CA THR A 9 7.97 9.48 12.22
C THR A 9 8.39 8.35 11.28
N LEU A 10 9.42 7.57 11.64
CA LEU A 10 9.90 6.45 10.83
C LEU A 10 8.79 5.40 10.59
N VAL A 11 8.00 5.09 11.63
CA VAL A 11 6.87 4.16 11.52
C VAL A 11 5.79 4.74 10.61
N ALA A 12 5.47 6.02 10.74
CA ALA A 12 4.49 6.69 9.87
C ALA A 12 4.94 6.70 8.40
N GLU A 13 6.22 6.97 8.12
CA GLU A 13 6.80 6.89 6.77
C GLU A 13 6.74 5.47 6.21
N MET A 14 7.13 4.47 7.01
CA MET A 14 7.10 3.07 6.60
C MET A 14 5.68 2.60 6.28
N VAL A 15 4.70 2.92 7.14
CA VAL A 15 3.30 2.57 6.91
C VAL A 15 2.76 3.28 5.67
N THR A 16 3.12 4.55 5.46
CA THR A 16 2.75 5.31 4.27
C THR A 16 3.30 4.68 3.00
N GLY A 17 4.60 4.34 2.99
CA GLY A 17 5.27 3.71 1.86
C GLY A 17 4.69 2.34 1.53
N LEU A 18 4.43 1.51 2.54
CA LEU A 18 3.78 0.20 2.36
C LEU A 18 2.36 0.32 1.83
N GLY A 19 1.58 1.28 2.36
CA GLY A 19 0.23 1.57 1.88
C GLY A 19 0.24 1.95 0.40
N LEU A 20 1.15 2.86 0.01
CA LEU A 20 1.30 3.29 -1.39
C LEU A 20 1.72 2.13 -2.29
N ALA A 21 2.67 1.30 -1.85
CA ALA A 21 3.11 0.12 -2.60
C ALA A 21 1.95 -0.87 -2.83
N LEU A 22 1.11 -1.10 -1.80
CA LEU A 22 -0.09 -1.92 -1.91
C LEU A 22 -1.08 -1.35 -2.92
N VAL A 23 -1.39 -0.06 -2.85
CA VAL A 23 -2.32 0.57 -3.79
C VAL A 23 -1.78 0.50 -5.22
N VAL A 24 -0.58 1.01 -5.46
CA VAL A 24 0.01 1.13 -6.80
C VAL A 24 0.21 -0.25 -7.42
N GLY A 25 0.80 -1.20 -6.68
CA GLY A 25 1.04 -2.55 -7.19
C GLY A 25 -0.24 -3.28 -7.57
N ASN A 26 -1.27 -3.20 -6.74
CA ASN A 26 -2.55 -3.87 -7.00
C ASN A 26 -3.38 -3.18 -8.09
N VAL A 27 -3.36 -1.85 -8.18
CA VAL A 27 -4.00 -1.10 -9.27
C VAL A 27 -3.33 -1.44 -10.61
N LEU A 28 -2.00 -1.50 -10.65
CA LEU A 28 -1.26 -1.91 -11.85
C LEU A 28 -1.57 -3.35 -12.24
N ALA A 29 -1.63 -4.27 -11.26
CA ALA A 29 -2.00 -5.66 -11.50
C ALA A 29 -3.43 -5.77 -12.07
N TRP A 30 -4.39 -5.02 -11.53
CA TRP A 30 -5.76 -4.97 -12.05
C TRP A 30 -5.83 -4.42 -13.47
N ARG A 31 -5.09 -3.35 -13.76
CA ARG A 31 -5.04 -2.75 -15.11
C ARG A 31 -4.49 -3.73 -16.13
N LYS A 32 -3.39 -4.42 -15.82
CA LYS A 32 -2.80 -5.46 -16.70
C LYS A 32 -3.75 -6.63 -16.89
N HIS A 33 -4.41 -7.09 -15.83
CA HIS A 33 -5.42 -8.13 -15.93
C HIS A 33 -6.59 -7.73 -16.85
N ARG A 34 -7.08 -6.49 -16.74
CA ARG A 34 -8.13 -5.94 -17.61
C ARG A 34 -7.69 -5.84 -19.08
N GLN A 35 -6.40 -5.73 -19.34
CA GLN A 35 -5.80 -5.78 -20.68
C GLN A 35 -5.55 -7.22 -21.17
N GLY A 36 -5.96 -8.23 -20.42
CA GLY A 36 -5.74 -9.65 -20.76
C GLY A 36 -4.29 -10.12 -20.56
N GLN A 37 -3.41 -9.26 -20.04
CA GLN A 37 -2.01 -9.60 -19.81
C GLN A 37 -1.88 -10.44 -18.54
N ARG A 38 -1.09 -11.51 -18.63
CA ARG A 38 -0.74 -12.38 -17.50
C ARG A 38 0.79 -12.45 -17.37
N PRO A 39 1.33 -12.62 -16.15
CA PRO A 39 2.77 -12.84 -15.99
C PRO A 39 3.19 -14.10 -16.75
N PRO A 40 4.33 -14.08 -17.46
CA PRO A 40 4.83 -15.26 -18.15
C PRO A 40 5.18 -16.36 -17.14
N GLY A 41 4.87 -17.61 -17.46
CA GLY A 41 5.21 -18.77 -16.64
C GLY A 41 4.42 -18.95 -15.34
N VAL A 42 3.32 -18.19 -15.15
CA VAL A 42 2.46 -18.32 -13.96
C VAL A 42 1.11 -18.92 -14.36
N GLU A 43 0.84 -20.11 -13.84
CA GLU A 43 -0.50 -20.71 -13.88
C GLU A 43 -1.29 -20.24 -12.65
N GLY A 44 -2.39 -19.52 -12.88
CA GLY A 44 -3.24 -19.06 -11.80
C GLY A 44 -4.31 -18.07 -12.23
N GLU A 45 -5.47 -18.13 -11.58
CA GLU A 45 -6.56 -17.18 -11.79
C GLU A 45 -6.30 -15.87 -11.06
N PHE A 46 -6.64 -14.76 -11.72
CA PHE A 46 -6.57 -13.45 -11.10
C PHE A 46 -7.69 -13.30 -10.07
N ARG A 47 -7.31 -13.25 -8.79
CA ARG A 47 -8.26 -13.13 -7.67
C ARG A 47 -8.68 -11.67 -7.48
N LEU A 48 -9.70 -11.25 -8.22
CA LEU A 48 -10.22 -9.87 -8.20
C LEU A 48 -10.60 -9.40 -6.78
N GLY A 49 -11.19 -10.28 -5.96
CA GLY A 49 -11.53 -9.99 -4.57
C GLY A 49 -10.32 -9.62 -3.72
N ARG A 50 -9.22 -10.38 -3.85
CA ARG A 50 -7.95 -10.10 -3.14
C ARG A 50 -7.40 -8.73 -3.51
N VAL A 51 -7.40 -8.41 -4.81
CA VAL A 51 -6.86 -7.15 -5.31
C VAL A 51 -7.64 -5.95 -4.78
N ARG A 52 -8.97 -6.02 -4.78
CA ARG A 52 -9.82 -4.96 -4.20
C ARG A 52 -9.57 -4.79 -2.70
N PHE A 53 -9.46 -5.90 -1.96
CA PHE A 53 -9.14 -5.88 -0.54
C PHE A 53 -7.79 -5.21 -0.27
N LEU A 54 -6.74 -5.60 -1.00
CA LEU A 54 -5.40 -5.04 -0.82
C LEU A 54 -5.32 -3.56 -1.19
N ILE A 55 -6.08 -3.11 -2.21
CA ILE A 55 -6.20 -1.68 -2.52
C ILE A 55 -6.86 -0.94 -1.36
N LEU A 56 -7.97 -1.47 -0.81
CA LEU A 56 -8.67 -0.84 0.31
C LEU A 56 -7.75 -0.71 1.53
N VAL A 57 -7.07 -1.78 1.92
CA VAL A 57 -6.10 -1.78 3.02
C VAL A 57 -4.98 -0.78 2.76
N GLY A 58 -4.42 -0.78 1.55
CA GLY A 58 -3.37 0.17 1.17
C GLY A 58 -3.82 1.63 1.29
N VAL A 59 -5.05 1.96 0.83
CA VAL A 59 -5.62 3.31 0.97
C VAL A 59 -5.76 3.70 2.44
N LEU A 60 -6.29 2.81 3.28
CA LEU A 60 -6.43 3.07 4.72
C LEU A 60 -5.07 3.32 5.38
N MET A 61 -4.07 2.50 5.07
CA MET A 61 -2.70 2.65 5.57
C MET A 61 -2.07 3.97 5.12
N THR A 62 -2.20 4.33 3.83
CA THR A 62 -1.67 5.60 3.31
C THR A 62 -2.36 6.80 3.95
N ILE A 63 -3.69 6.80 4.09
CA ILE A 63 -4.42 7.91 4.73
C ILE A 63 -3.97 8.05 6.18
N TRP A 64 -3.89 6.95 6.93
CA TRP A 64 -3.46 6.99 8.32
C TRP A 64 -2.00 7.44 8.48
N GLY A 65 -1.09 6.91 7.65
CA GLY A 65 0.32 7.26 7.69
C GLY A 65 0.57 8.72 7.32
N VAL A 66 -0.03 9.20 6.24
CA VAL A 66 0.03 10.62 5.84
C VAL A 66 -0.59 11.52 6.91
N GLY A 67 -1.75 11.13 7.47
CA GLY A 67 -2.37 11.85 8.59
C GLY A 67 -1.44 11.95 9.80
N SER A 68 -0.72 10.88 10.12
CA SER A 68 0.25 10.84 11.21
C SER A 68 1.46 11.74 10.95
N LEU A 69 1.92 11.84 9.70
CA LEU A 69 3.02 12.74 9.32
C LEU A 69 2.63 14.22 9.30
N ILE A 70 1.35 14.53 9.03
CA ILE A 70 0.84 15.91 8.98
C ILE A 70 0.43 16.41 10.37
N VAL A 71 -0.18 15.55 11.20
CA VAL A 71 -0.77 15.91 12.49
C VAL A 71 0.13 15.59 13.68
N GLY A 72 1.14 14.73 13.50
CA GLY A 72 2.05 14.32 14.57
C GLY A 72 2.75 15.51 15.24
N PRO A 73 3.02 15.44 16.56
CA PRO A 73 3.74 16.51 17.26
C PRO A 73 5.15 16.62 16.68
N THR A 74 5.48 17.79 16.14
CA THR A 74 6.85 18.18 15.77
C THR A 74 7.76 18.24 16.98
#